data_AF-A0A6H9KX04-F1
#
_entry.id   AF-A0A6H9KX04-F1
#
_cell.length_a   1.000
_cell.length_b   1.000
_cell.length_c   1.000
_cell.angle_alpha   90.00
_cell.angle_beta   90.00
_cell.angle_gamma   90.00
#
_symmetry.space_group_name_H-M   'P 1'
#
loop_
_entity.id
_entity.type
_entity.pdbx_description
1 polymer ?
#
loop_
_entity_poly.entity_id
_entity_poly.type
_entity_poly.pdbx_seq_one_letter_code
_entity_poly.pdbx_strand_id
1 'polypeptide(L)'
;MNLQSDFNKICSQFLRQTTSCGIAVSGGIDSVVLLHLSQKFFITKPCVIHLNHSLRENADSDETFVKGLAEKFGLNFISKKIAVNDFAKKEKIGLEEAGRIVRYEFFEEIKRQEKLDFILTAHHLDDSNETFLLKFLLGSGFENLKGIPQKRNFYFRPLLEFQKQDLVDFAKKESLSFVQDETNEESVFFRNKVRNKILPLLQNEIPNFNSQKLNELSKNFGELNSYIDEKVQEDFERALVNISKERIELNRELFVCHFDQIIFKLIGICLSYLNGNSKVFLPNSEKKDVAHFLRNATSGSSKELSTDFSVFIDREKIEFIKNGKNFEEVSFKIGDTVNWNDFRISSEFVETADFFKKKKNVEFLSGDYLSNKLSVRSYRNGDSFQPLGMTNRKKLSDFFINLKVSVSQKKSIPLICSEKEIICIGNLRISEKVKVTNQTKKIVKIEIQK
;
A
#
# COMPACT_ATOMS: atom_id res chain seq x y z
N MET A 1 -12.83 38.20 15.07
CA MET A 1 -11.98 37.05 15.45
C MET A 1 -10.54 37.53 15.58
N ASN A 2 -9.76 37.04 16.55
CA ASN A 2 -8.32 37.30 16.60
C ASN A 2 -7.60 36.05 16.09
N LEU A 3 -7.29 36.04 14.79
CA LEU A 3 -6.73 34.89 14.08
C LEU A 3 -5.50 34.31 14.81
N GLN A 4 -4.61 35.17 15.34
CA GLN A 4 -3.42 34.74 16.09
C GLN A 4 -3.78 34.02 17.40
N SER A 5 -4.73 34.55 18.17
CA SER A 5 -5.16 33.92 19.42
C SER A 5 -5.73 32.53 19.17
N ASP A 6 -6.61 32.41 18.18
CA ASP A 6 -7.29 31.15 17.90
C ASP A 6 -6.33 30.12 17.28
N PHE A 7 -5.40 30.57 16.43
CA PHE A 7 -4.27 29.76 15.96
C PHE A 7 -3.43 29.22 17.12
N ASN A 8 -3.09 30.07 18.10
CA ASN A 8 -2.30 29.68 19.26
C ASN A 8 -3.03 28.62 20.11
N LYS A 9 -4.35 28.74 20.28
CA LYS A 9 -5.16 27.75 21.00
C LYS A 9 -5.13 26.40 20.29
N ILE A 10 -5.37 26.38 18.99
CA ILE A 10 -5.33 25.17 18.16
C ILE A 10 -3.93 24.52 18.23
N CYS A 11 -2.87 25.30 18.05
CA CYS A 11 -1.51 24.75 18.10
C CYS A 11 -1.18 24.16 19.47
N SER A 12 -1.59 24.82 20.56
CA SER A 12 -1.31 24.38 21.94
C SER A 12 -2.01 23.06 22.31
N GLN A 13 -3.06 22.66 21.60
CA GLN A 13 -3.70 21.35 21.79
C GLN A 13 -2.84 20.19 21.26
N PHE A 14 -1.98 20.44 20.27
CA PHE A 14 -1.25 19.39 19.56
C PHE A 14 0.27 19.51 19.66
N LEU A 15 0.80 20.72 19.88
CA LEU A 15 2.21 21.06 19.77
C LEU A 15 2.67 21.88 20.99
N ARG A 16 3.94 21.75 21.35
CA ARG A 16 4.60 22.63 22.33
C ARG A 16 5.30 23.75 21.56
N GLN A 17 5.50 24.89 22.21
CA GLN A 17 6.23 26.03 21.59
C GLN A 17 7.72 25.70 21.32
N THR A 18 8.26 24.65 21.94
CA THR A 18 9.62 24.14 21.73
C THR A 18 9.70 23.01 20.70
N THR A 19 8.58 22.63 20.07
CA THR A 19 8.55 21.55 19.07
C THR A 19 9.30 21.96 17.81
N SER A 20 10.10 21.05 17.25
CA SER A 20 10.84 21.28 16.01
C SER A 20 9.92 21.09 14.80
N CYS A 21 9.67 22.16 14.06
CA CYS A 21 8.65 22.19 13.00
C CYS A 21 9.21 22.71 11.67
N GLY A 22 8.80 22.05 10.59
CA GLY A 22 8.90 22.58 9.23
C GLY A 22 7.59 23.22 8.80
N ILE A 23 7.64 24.32 8.03
CA ILE A 23 6.46 24.98 7.47
C ILE A 23 6.55 24.90 5.96
N ALA A 24 5.57 24.24 5.34
CA ALA A 24 5.48 24.16 3.89
C ALA A 24 4.96 25.49 3.32
N VAL A 25 5.81 26.19 2.57
CA VAL A 25 5.50 27.52 2.01
C VAL A 25 5.56 27.49 0.50
N SER A 26 4.41 27.72 -0.15
CA SER A 26 4.33 27.81 -1.62
C SER A 26 4.53 29.23 -2.16
N GLY A 27 4.45 30.25 -1.31
CA GLY A 27 4.48 31.66 -1.69
C GLY A 27 3.09 32.30 -1.79
N GLY A 28 2.05 31.48 -1.88
CA GLY A 28 0.65 31.94 -1.83
C GLY A 28 0.21 32.40 -0.44
N ILE A 29 -0.87 33.17 -0.41
CA ILE A 29 -1.39 33.85 0.80
C ILE A 29 -1.58 32.93 2.01
N ASP A 30 -2.11 31.72 1.83
CA ASP A 30 -2.39 30.80 2.94
C ASP A 30 -1.10 30.37 3.63
N SER A 31 -0.08 30.10 2.81
CA SER A 31 1.22 29.62 3.27
C SER A 31 2.05 30.74 3.92
N VAL A 32 1.90 31.97 3.44
CA VAL A 32 2.50 33.16 4.05
C VAL A 32 1.85 33.48 5.40
N VAL A 33 0.51 33.43 5.48
CA VAL A 33 -0.22 33.62 6.74
C VAL A 33 0.16 32.53 7.75
N LEU A 34 0.23 31.27 7.32
CA LEU A 34 0.70 30.17 8.16
C LEU A 34 2.09 30.44 8.72
N LEU A 35 3.03 30.87 7.88
CA LEU A 35 4.40 31.16 8.30
C LEU A 35 4.45 32.29 9.32
N HIS A 36 3.74 33.40 9.06
CA HIS A 36 3.68 34.55 9.98
C HIS A 36 3.09 34.17 11.34
N LEU A 37 1.98 33.42 11.35
CA LEU A 37 1.34 32.96 12.58
C LEU A 37 2.25 32.00 13.37
N SER A 38 2.92 31.09 12.67
CA SER A 38 3.79 30.08 13.29
C SER A 38 5.06 30.69 13.88
N GLN A 39 5.65 31.68 13.21
CA GLN A 39 6.81 32.42 13.72
C GLN A 39 6.52 33.07 15.08
N LYS A 40 5.31 33.62 15.26
CA LYS A 40 4.89 34.24 16.53
C LYS A 40 4.53 33.22 17.62
N PHE A 41 4.23 31.97 17.26
CA PHE A 41 3.83 30.92 18.19
C PHE A 41 5.01 30.14 18.77
N PHE A 42 5.98 29.75 17.93
CA PHE A 42 7.09 28.90 18.37
C PHE A 42 8.23 29.72 18.98
N ILE A 43 8.76 29.21 20.10
CA ILE A 43 10.02 29.70 20.68
C ILE A 43 11.20 29.16 19.85
N THR A 44 11.12 27.90 19.42
CA THR A 44 12.12 27.31 18.52
C THR A 44 11.82 27.75 17.09
N LYS A 45 12.80 28.37 16.43
CA LYS A 45 12.61 28.89 15.07
C LYS A 45 12.22 27.77 14.11
N PRO A 46 11.07 27.86 13.43
CA PRO A 46 10.67 26.85 12.46
C PRO A 46 11.54 26.93 11.20
N CYS A 47 11.65 25.80 10.50
CA CYS A 47 12.29 25.73 9.19
C CYS A 47 11.25 26.00 8.08
N VAL A 48 11.58 26.84 7.12
CA VAL A 48 10.76 27.05 5.92
C VAL A 48 11.14 26.00 4.88
N ILE A 49 10.14 25.31 4.34
CA ILE A 49 10.30 24.24 3.36
C ILE A 49 9.53 24.63 2.10
N HIS A 50 10.23 24.72 0.96
CA HIS A 50 9.65 25.06 -0.33
C HIS A 50 9.94 23.96 -1.37
N LEU A 51 8.94 23.62 -2.19
CA LEU A 51 9.13 22.69 -3.29
C LEU A 51 8.82 23.39 -4.60
N ASN A 52 9.85 23.59 -5.41
CA ASN A 52 9.72 24.15 -6.74
C ASN A 52 9.41 23.00 -7.72
N HIS A 53 8.14 22.91 -8.13
CA HIS A 53 7.65 21.88 -9.04
C HIS A 53 8.11 22.06 -10.50
N SER A 54 8.77 23.19 -10.85
CA SER A 54 9.19 23.53 -12.22
C SER A 54 8.07 23.42 -13.27
N LEU A 55 6.82 23.65 -12.85
CA LEU A 55 5.63 23.56 -13.70
C LEU A 55 5.26 24.91 -14.34
N ARG A 56 5.78 26.02 -13.82
CA ARG A 56 5.46 27.39 -14.24
C ARG A 56 6.74 28.11 -14.63
N GLU A 57 6.64 29.06 -15.56
CA GLU A 57 7.74 29.97 -15.89
C GLU A 57 8.17 30.81 -14.67
N ASN A 58 7.23 31.16 -13.78
CA ASN A 58 7.49 31.95 -12.57
C ASN A 58 7.95 31.12 -11.35
N ALA A 59 8.11 29.80 -11.47
CA ALA A 59 8.41 28.95 -10.30
C ALA A 59 9.72 29.32 -9.59
N ASP A 60 10.71 29.81 -10.36
CA ASP A 60 11.99 30.27 -9.81
C ASP A 60 11.86 31.65 -9.11
N SER A 61 10.92 32.48 -9.55
CA SER A 61 10.56 33.74 -8.88
C SER A 61 9.85 33.47 -7.56
N ASP A 62 8.95 32.50 -7.53
CA ASP A 62 8.24 32.08 -6.31
C ASP A 62 9.23 31.57 -5.25
N GLU A 63 10.20 30.74 -5.65
CA GLU A 63 11.26 30.25 -4.78
C GLU A 63 12.11 31.40 -4.21
N THR A 64 12.48 32.36 -5.06
CA THR A 64 13.26 33.55 -4.65
C THR A 64 12.49 34.40 -3.66
N PHE A 65 11.18 34.58 -3.87
CA PHE A 65 10.29 35.29 -2.95
C PHE A 65 10.22 34.60 -1.58
N VAL A 66 9.99 33.29 -1.55
CA VAL A 66 9.90 32.55 -0.29
C VAL A 66 11.23 32.56 0.46
N LYS A 67 12.35 32.46 -0.27
CA LYS A 67 13.69 32.59 0.31
C LYS A 67 13.88 33.95 0.98
N GLY A 68 13.58 35.04 0.28
CA GLY A 68 13.68 36.40 0.84
C GLY A 68 12.76 36.60 2.06
N LEU A 69 11.58 35.99 2.06
CA LEU A 69 10.66 36.02 3.18
C LEU A 69 11.18 35.23 4.40
N ALA A 70 11.81 34.08 4.19
CA ALA A 70 12.48 33.32 5.25
C ALA A 70 13.68 34.09 5.84
N GLU A 71 14.49 34.74 5.00
CA GLU A 71 15.61 35.59 5.41
C GLU A 71 15.15 36.79 6.24
N LYS A 72 14.06 37.46 5.82
CA LYS A 72 13.45 38.58 6.56
C LYS A 72 13.04 38.19 7.99
N PHE A 73 12.57 36.96 8.17
CA PHE A 73 12.20 36.43 9.49
C PHE A 73 13.36 35.75 10.22
N GLY A 74 14.55 35.68 9.61
CA GLY A 74 15.73 35.01 10.16
C GLY A 74 15.50 33.52 10.43
N LEU A 75 14.81 32.85 9.51
CA LEU A 75 14.45 31.43 9.55
C LEU A 75 15.31 30.61 8.58
N ASN A 76 15.55 29.34 8.90
CA ASN A 76 16.23 28.42 7.99
C ASN A 76 15.33 28.15 6.77
N PHE A 77 15.91 28.12 5.57
CA PHE A 77 15.19 27.89 4.32
C PHE A 77 15.76 26.68 3.60
N ILE A 78 14.89 25.71 3.29
CA ILE A 78 15.23 24.51 2.54
C ILE A 78 14.32 24.44 1.33
N SER A 79 14.91 24.40 0.14
CA SER A 79 14.20 24.19 -1.11
C SER A 79 14.71 22.97 -1.87
N LYS A 80 13.83 22.41 -2.69
CA LYS A 80 14.18 21.40 -3.69
C LYS A 80 13.46 21.74 -4.98
N LYS A 81 14.17 21.63 -6.10
CA LYS A 81 13.62 21.81 -7.45
C LYS A 81 13.48 20.45 -8.12
N ILE A 82 12.27 20.11 -8.58
CA ILE A 82 11.97 18.83 -9.21
C ILE A 82 11.07 19.06 -10.42
N ALA A 83 11.48 18.55 -11.58
CA ALA A 83 10.67 18.52 -12.80
C ALA A 83 9.55 17.47 -12.69
N VAL A 84 8.38 17.87 -12.19
CA VAL A 84 7.23 16.97 -11.98
C VAL A 84 6.73 16.34 -13.29
N ASN A 85 6.86 17.05 -14.42
CA ASN A 85 6.47 16.56 -15.74
C ASN A 85 7.21 15.27 -16.13
N ASP A 86 8.52 15.21 -15.86
CA ASP A 86 9.35 14.04 -16.21
C ASP A 86 9.02 12.84 -15.31
N PHE A 87 8.76 13.11 -14.03
CA PHE A 87 8.30 12.10 -13.08
C PHE A 87 6.93 11.51 -13.48
N ALA A 88 5.97 12.36 -13.84
CA ALA A 88 4.64 11.94 -14.28
C ALA A 88 4.70 11.05 -15.53
N LYS A 89 5.54 11.42 -16.52
CA LYS A 89 5.75 10.63 -17.75
C LYS A 89 6.37 9.27 -17.46
N LYS A 90 7.39 9.23 -16.58
CA LYS A 90 8.08 7.99 -16.20
C LYS A 90 7.16 7.02 -15.48
N GLU A 91 6.41 7.50 -14.49
CA GLU A 91 5.52 6.68 -13.66
C GLU A 91 4.13 6.44 -14.29
N LYS A 92 3.85 7.08 -15.44
CA LYS A 92 2.57 7.01 -16.17
C LYS A 92 1.36 7.39 -15.30
N ILE A 93 1.52 8.44 -14.50
CA ILE A 93 0.49 8.98 -13.62
C ILE A 93 0.16 10.43 -14.00
N GLY A 94 -0.99 10.93 -13.54
CA GLY A 94 -1.38 12.33 -13.76
C GLY A 94 -0.46 13.31 -13.02
N LEU A 95 -0.33 14.54 -13.54
CA LEU A 95 0.53 15.58 -12.98
C LEU A 95 0.23 15.94 -11.52
N GLU A 96 -1.04 15.93 -11.11
CA GLU A 96 -1.43 16.20 -9.72
C GLU A 96 -0.94 15.10 -8.78
N GLU A 97 -1.12 13.83 -9.17
CA GLU A 97 -0.66 12.70 -8.36
C GLU A 97 0.87 12.64 -8.32
N ALA A 98 1.54 12.91 -9.44
CA ALA A 98 2.99 13.08 -9.49
C ALA A 98 3.47 14.20 -8.55
N GLY A 99 2.88 15.39 -8.64
CA GLY A 99 3.23 16.52 -7.79
C GLY A 99 2.96 16.23 -6.31
N ARG A 100 1.90 15.48 -6.01
CA ARG A 100 1.58 15.00 -4.67
C ARG A 100 2.64 14.02 -4.16
N ILE A 101 2.96 12.97 -4.91
CA ILE A 101 3.97 11.97 -4.53
C ILE A 101 5.31 12.65 -4.26
N VAL A 102 5.81 13.44 -5.21
CA VAL A 102 7.07 14.18 -5.10
C VAL A 102 7.09 15.08 -3.87
N ARG A 103 5.96 15.73 -3.55
CA ARG A 103 5.83 16.58 -2.37
C ARG A 103 5.92 15.78 -1.07
N TYR A 104 5.24 14.64 -0.99
CA TYR A 104 5.30 13.78 0.20
C TYR A 104 6.69 13.18 0.39
N GLU A 105 7.33 12.69 -0.67
CA GLU A 105 8.70 12.17 -0.63
C GLU A 105 9.70 13.22 -0.15
N PHE A 106 9.61 14.45 -0.67
CA PHE A 106 10.44 15.56 -0.24
C PHE A 106 10.22 15.90 1.24
N PHE A 107 8.97 15.98 1.68
CA PHE A 107 8.67 16.27 3.09
C PHE A 107 9.15 15.16 4.04
N GLU A 108 9.05 13.89 3.64
CA GLU A 108 9.60 12.78 4.42
C GLU A 108 11.13 12.81 4.50
N GLU A 109 11.79 13.18 3.40
CA GLU A 109 13.24 13.39 3.34
C GLU A 109 13.68 14.48 4.32
N ILE A 110 13.08 15.67 4.25
CA ILE A 110 13.44 16.81 5.12
C ILE A 110 13.13 16.50 6.58
N LYS A 111 11.98 15.88 6.86
CA LYS A 111 11.63 15.47 8.22
C LYS A 111 12.71 14.57 8.85
N ARG A 112 13.33 13.69 8.06
CA ARG A 112 14.41 12.80 8.52
C ARG A 112 15.75 13.53 8.65
N GLN A 113 16.13 14.34 7.65
CA GLN A 113 17.41 15.06 7.64
C GLN A 113 17.50 16.09 8.77
N GLU A 114 16.46 16.90 8.93
CA GLU A 114 16.40 17.99 9.92
C GLU A 114 15.83 17.53 11.28
N LYS A 115 15.51 16.24 11.42
CA LYS A 115 14.90 15.65 12.63
C LYS A 115 13.69 16.45 13.14
N LEU A 116 12.80 16.82 12.22
CA LEU A 116 11.59 17.57 12.55
C LEU A 116 10.57 16.65 13.22
N ASP A 117 9.86 17.19 14.21
CA ASP A 117 8.73 16.52 14.83
C ASP A 117 7.50 16.59 13.92
N PHE A 118 7.27 17.77 13.32
CA PHE A 118 6.09 18.05 12.50
C PHE A 118 6.39 18.88 11.24
N ILE A 119 5.54 18.71 10.23
CA ILE A 119 5.46 19.57 9.06
C ILE A 119 4.06 20.20 9.01
N LEU A 120 4.01 21.53 9.06
CA LEU A 120 2.80 22.33 9.01
C LEU A 120 2.47 22.66 7.54
N THR A 121 1.19 22.52 7.17
CA THR A 121 0.69 22.87 5.84
C THR A 121 -0.54 23.78 5.94
N ALA A 122 -0.69 24.67 4.97
CA ALA A 122 -1.66 25.76 5.00
C ALA A 122 -3.07 25.38 4.50
N HIS A 123 -3.48 24.12 4.68
CA HIS A 123 -4.84 23.72 4.33
C HIS A 123 -5.85 24.41 5.24
N HIS A 124 -6.89 24.99 4.65
CA HIS A 124 -7.94 25.75 5.35
C HIS A 124 -9.32 25.09 5.24
N LEU A 125 -10.34 25.71 5.84
CA LEU A 125 -11.71 25.16 5.90
C LEU A 125 -12.29 24.86 4.53
N ASP A 126 -12.11 25.78 3.57
CA ASP A 126 -12.62 25.63 2.22
C ASP A 126 -11.98 24.42 1.49
N ASP A 127 -10.69 24.11 1.71
CA ASP A 127 -10.06 22.91 1.16
C ASP A 127 -10.69 21.62 1.67
N SER A 128 -11.08 21.61 2.96
CA SER A 128 -11.76 20.48 3.59
C SER A 128 -13.13 20.27 2.95
N ASN A 129 -13.88 21.36 2.74
CA ASN A 129 -15.19 21.32 2.12
C ASN A 129 -15.15 20.91 0.64
N GLU A 130 -14.18 21.43 -0.12
CA GLU A 130 -13.92 20.98 -1.50
C GLU A 130 -13.65 19.48 -1.53
N THR A 131 -12.76 19.00 -0.66
CA THR A 131 -12.38 17.59 -0.57
C THR A 131 -13.58 16.71 -0.20
N PHE A 132 -14.40 17.17 0.75
CA PHE A 132 -15.61 16.47 1.16
C PHE A 132 -16.62 16.36 0.01
N LEU A 133 -16.98 17.49 -0.62
CA LEU A 133 -17.94 17.53 -1.73
C LEU A 133 -17.45 16.73 -2.93
N LEU A 134 -16.16 16.85 -3.27
CA LEU A 134 -15.55 16.09 -4.35
C LEU A 134 -15.74 14.59 -4.12
N LYS A 135 -15.39 14.09 -2.93
CA LYS A 135 -15.52 12.66 -2.61
C LYS A 135 -16.97 12.22 -2.52
N PHE A 136 -17.85 13.07 -1.99
CA PHE A 136 -19.28 12.81 -1.89
C PHE A 136 -19.90 12.65 -3.29
N LEU A 137 -19.65 13.60 -4.20
CA LEU A 137 -20.17 13.58 -5.57
C LEU A 137 -19.62 12.41 -6.39
N LEU A 138 -18.39 11.98 -6.10
CA LEU A 138 -17.80 10.78 -6.72
C LEU A 138 -18.33 9.47 -6.12
N GLY A 139 -19.29 9.51 -5.20
CA GLY A 139 -19.87 8.33 -4.56
C GLY A 139 -18.85 7.56 -3.72
N SER A 140 -17.85 8.26 -3.16
CA SER A 140 -16.86 7.62 -2.31
C SER A 140 -17.55 7.07 -1.07
N GLY A 141 -17.18 5.84 -0.67
CA GLY A 141 -17.73 5.22 0.53
C GLY A 141 -17.51 6.08 1.79
N PHE A 142 -18.35 5.86 2.80
CA PHE A 142 -18.35 6.58 4.08
C PHE A 142 -16.95 6.78 4.71
N GLU A 143 -16.03 5.83 4.52
CA GLU A 143 -14.64 5.91 5.00
C GLU A 143 -13.85 7.09 4.45
N ASN A 144 -14.22 7.54 3.26
CA ASN A 144 -13.54 8.61 2.54
C ASN A 144 -14.20 9.97 2.79
N LEU A 145 -15.42 10.01 3.33
CA LEU A 145 -16.16 11.23 3.65
C LEU A 145 -15.66 11.93 4.93
N LYS A 146 -14.59 11.42 5.53
CA LYS A 146 -13.76 12.21 6.44
C LYS A 146 -13.03 13.28 5.64
N GLY A 147 -13.12 14.51 6.14
CA GLY A 147 -12.49 15.69 5.55
C GLY A 147 -10.98 15.58 5.63
N ILE A 148 -10.29 16.70 5.46
CA ILE A 148 -8.85 16.69 5.66
C ILE A 148 -8.60 16.58 7.18
N PRO A 149 -7.87 15.57 7.69
CA PRO A 149 -7.62 15.48 9.12
C PRO A 149 -6.67 16.60 9.58
N GLN A 150 -6.94 17.18 10.75
CA GLN A 150 -6.12 18.25 11.32
C GLN A 150 -4.69 17.79 11.62
N LYS A 151 -4.53 16.55 12.11
CA LYS A 151 -3.25 15.88 12.32
C LYS A 151 -3.25 14.52 11.62
N ARG A 152 -2.17 14.20 10.88
CA ARG A 152 -1.96 12.87 10.28
C ARG A 152 -0.48 12.56 10.24
N ASN A 153 -0.04 11.52 10.95
CA ASN A 153 1.37 11.22 11.16
C ASN A 153 2.11 12.46 11.68
N PHE A 154 3.16 12.91 10.99
CA PHE A 154 3.91 14.13 11.30
C PHE A 154 3.37 15.37 10.56
N TYR A 155 2.25 15.29 9.85
CA TYR A 155 1.61 16.46 9.23
C TYR A 155 0.61 17.11 10.18
N PHE A 156 0.67 18.43 10.27
CA PHE A 156 -0.29 19.25 11.02
C PHE A 156 -0.87 20.38 10.15
N ARG A 157 -2.17 20.66 10.29
CA ARG A 157 -2.92 21.64 9.51
C ARG A 157 -3.63 22.61 10.44
N PRO A 158 -2.90 23.59 11.01
CA PRO A 158 -3.50 24.48 12.00
C PRO A 158 -4.55 25.42 11.39
N LEU A 159 -4.50 25.68 10.09
CA LEU A 159 -5.43 26.61 9.43
C LEU A 159 -6.79 26.00 9.08
N LEU A 160 -7.00 24.71 9.34
CA LEU A 160 -8.14 23.95 8.85
C LEU A 160 -9.50 24.44 9.38
N GLU A 161 -9.51 25.17 10.49
CA GLU A 161 -10.73 25.72 11.09
C GLU A 161 -11.09 27.12 10.60
N PHE A 162 -10.21 27.76 9.83
CA PHE A 162 -10.38 29.14 9.36
C PHE A 162 -10.82 29.18 7.91
N GLN A 163 -11.67 30.16 7.58
CA GLN A 163 -12.09 30.38 6.20
C GLN A 163 -10.98 31.08 5.42
N LYS A 164 -10.96 30.87 4.11
CA LYS A 164 -10.07 31.59 3.21
C LYS A 164 -10.15 33.12 3.40
N GLN A 165 -11.37 33.63 3.61
CA GLN A 165 -11.59 35.08 3.79
C GLN A 165 -10.91 35.62 5.05
N ASP A 166 -10.92 34.89 6.17
CA ASP A 166 -10.24 35.29 7.40
C ASP A 166 -8.72 35.44 7.19
N LEU A 167 -8.14 34.54 6.38
CA LEU A 167 -6.72 34.58 6.03
C LEU A 167 -6.40 35.78 5.13
N VAL A 168 -7.27 36.09 4.17
CA VAL A 168 -7.16 37.26 3.28
C VAL A 168 -7.21 38.56 4.08
N ASP A 169 -8.20 38.68 4.97
CA ASP A 169 -8.39 39.89 5.78
C ASP A 169 -7.23 40.10 6.76
N PHE A 170 -6.71 39.02 7.34
CA PHE A 170 -5.52 39.07 8.18
C PHE A 170 -4.27 39.48 7.42
N ALA A 171 -4.03 38.90 6.23
CA ALA A 171 -2.88 39.25 5.40
C ALA A 171 -2.90 40.74 5.00
N LYS A 172 -4.08 41.28 4.66
CA LYS A 172 -4.27 42.71 4.37
C LYS A 172 -4.00 43.57 5.61
N LYS A 173 -4.56 43.18 6.76
CA LYS A 173 -4.39 43.91 8.03
C LYS A 173 -2.92 44.00 8.47
N GLU A 174 -2.17 42.91 8.34
CA GLU A 174 -0.75 42.85 8.69
C GLU A 174 0.17 43.31 7.54
N SER A 175 -0.41 43.75 6.41
CA SER A 175 0.32 44.20 5.21
C SER A 175 1.35 43.17 4.71
N LEU A 176 0.96 41.90 4.67
CA LEU A 176 1.84 40.81 4.23
C LEU A 176 1.96 40.81 2.70
N SER A 177 3.19 40.72 2.21
CA SER A 177 3.46 40.43 0.80
C SER A 177 3.24 38.93 0.55
N PHE A 178 2.63 38.58 -0.57
CA PHE A 178 2.45 37.21 -1.03
C PHE A 178 2.43 37.18 -2.56
N VAL A 179 2.78 36.04 -3.15
CA VAL A 179 2.65 35.82 -4.59
C VAL A 179 1.18 35.51 -4.88
N GLN A 180 0.62 36.21 -5.86
CA GLN A 180 -0.72 35.92 -6.35
C GLN A 180 -0.62 34.77 -7.37
N ASP A 181 -1.24 33.64 -7.05
CA ASP A 181 -1.35 32.52 -7.99
C ASP A 181 -2.18 32.96 -9.22
N GLU A 182 -1.52 33.24 -10.35
CA GLU A 182 -2.22 33.52 -11.61
C GLU A 182 -2.65 32.26 -12.38
N THR A 183 -2.21 31.06 -11.99
CA THR A 183 -2.60 29.84 -12.72
C THR A 183 -3.83 29.19 -12.10
N ASN A 184 -5.01 29.65 -12.51
CA ASN A 184 -6.26 28.86 -12.43
C ASN A 184 -6.45 27.93 -13.64
N GLU A 185 -5.48 27.90 -14.54
CA GLU A 185 -5.57 27.17 -15.80
C GLU A 185 -4.72 25.90 -15.68
N GLU A 186 -5.40 24.78 -15.46
CA GLU A 186 -5.24 23.52 -16.22
C GLU A 186 -5.40 22.23 -15.41
N SER A 187 -5.16 22.18 -14.10
CA SER A 187 -5.15 20.87 -13.42
C SER A 187 -6.54 20.33 -13.01
N VAL A 188 -7.65 20.87 -13.55
CA VAL A 188 -8.88 20.87 -12.75
C VAL A 188 -10.22 20.82 -13.49
N PHE A 189 -10.54 19.67 -14.10
CA PHE A 189 -11.88 19.53 -14.66
C PHE A 189 -13.00 19.30 -13.63
N PHE A 190 -12.74 18.74 -12.44
CA PHE A 190 -13.80 18.53 -11.44
C PHE A 190 -13.60 19.27 -10.12
N ARG A 191 -12.39 19.31 -9.54
CA ARG A 191 -12.16 20.06 -8.28
C ARG A 191 -12.36 21.58 -8.42
N ASN A 192 -12.00 22.20 -9.54
CA ASN A 192 -12.24 23.63 -9.83
C ASN A 192 -13.68 23.83 -10.18
N LYS A 193 -14.37 22.84 -10.79
CA LYS A 193 -15.82 22.92 -10.91
C LYS A 193 -16.46 22.90 -9.53
N VAL A 194 -15.98 22.07 -8.60
CA VAL A 194 -16.43 22.07 -7.20
C VAL A 194 -16.19 23.44 -6.57
N ARG A 195 -14.97 23.98 -6.64
CA ARG A 195 -14.57 25.27 -6.04
C ARG A 195 -15.23 26.49 -6.67
N ASN A 196 -15.23 26.60 -8.00
CA ASN A 196 -15.60 27.83 -8.73
C ASN A 196 -17.06 27.83 -9.20
N LYS A 197 -17.73 26.67 -9.24
CA LYS A 197 -19.13 26.56 -9.71
C LYS A 197 -20.06 25.98 -8.65
N ILE A 198 -19.77 24.78 -8.14
CA ILE A 198 -20.71 24.04 -7.27
C ILE A 198 -20.78 24.68 -5.88
N LEU A 199 -19.65 24.95 -5.24
CA LEU A 199 -19.62 25.51 -3.89
C LEU A 199 -20.26 26.92 -3.84
N PRO A 200 -19.95 27.85 -4.77
CA PRO A 200 -20.63 29.14 -4.81
C PRO A 200 -22.13 29.03 -5.11
N LEU A 201 -22.52 28.09 -6.00
CA LEU A 201 -23.94 27.83 -6.26
C LEU A 201 -24.66 27.35 -5.00
N LEU A 202 -24.09 26.41 -4.26
CA LEU A 202 -24.66 25.93 -2.99
C LEU A 202 -24.76 27.05 -1.95
N GLN A 203 -23.75 27.93 -1.88
CA GLN A 203 -23.76 29.10 -0.99
C GLN A 203 -24.87 30.09 -1.34
N ASN A 204 -25.16 30.29 -2.63
CA ASN A 204 -26.17 31.24 -3.10
C ASN A 204 -27.60 30.67 -3.02
N GLU A 205 -27.80 29.41 -3.39
CA GLU A 205 -29.13 28.79 -3.53
C GLU A 205 -29.68 28.19 -2.24
N ILE A 206 -28.82 27.81 -1.29
CA ILE A 206 -29.24 27.19 -0.03
C ILE A 206 -29.19 28.22 1.09
N PRO A 207 -30.35 28.67 1.61
CA PRO A 207 -30.39 29.57 2.77
C PRO A 207 -29.67 28.94 3.96
N ASN A 208 -28.78 29.69 4.61
CA ASN A 208 -27.96 29.24 5.74
C ASN A 208 -26.94 28.13 5.42
N PHE A 209 -26.55 27.96 4.16
CA PHE A 209 -25.37 27.16 3.83
C PHE A 209 -24.16 27.75 4.53
N ASN A 210 -23.57 26.97 5.43
CA ASN A 210 -22.40 27.38 6.20
C ASN A 210 -21.31 26.33 5.98
N SER A 211 -20.18 26.78 5.45
CA SER A 211 -18.94 26.00 5.32
C SER A 211 -18.54 25.30 6.62
N GLN A 212 -18.89 25.86 7.79
CA GLN A 212 -18.65 25.24 9.08
C GLN A 212 -19.55 24.02 9.32
N LYS A 213 -20.82 24.04 8.91
CA LYS A 213 -21.74 22.89 9.06
C LYS A 213 -21.28 21.68 8.23
N LEU A 214 -20.77 21.93 7.02
CA LEU A 214 -20.17 20.87 6.20
C LEU A 214 -18.92 20.28 6.88
N ASN A 215 -18.10 21.12 7.48
CA ASN A 215 -16.92 20.67 8.20
C ASN A 215 -17.27 19.91 9.48
N GLU A 216 -18.28 20.35 10.25
CA GLU A 216 -18.83 19.61 11.39
C GLU A 216 -19.31 18.23 10.96
N LEU A 217 -20.09 18.14 9.88
CA LEU A 217 -20.51 16.86 9.31
C LEU A 217 -19.31 15.98 8.95
N SER A 218 -18.29 16.58 8.34
CA SER A 218 -17.06 15.88 7.96
C SER A 218 -16.24 15.40 9.16
N LYS A 219 -16.20 16.17 10.25
CA LYS A 219 -15.61 15.78 11.54
C LYS A 219 -16.38 14.62 12.16
N ASN A 220 -17.72 14.71 12.22
CA ASN A 220 -18.59 13.64 12.72
C ASN A 220 -18.37 12.32 11.95
N PHE A 221 -18.24 12.39 10.62
CA PHE A 221 -17.89 11.23 9.80
C PHE A 221 -16.49 10.68 10.14
N GLY A 222 -15.53 11.55 10.44
CA GLY A 222 -14.18 11.15 10.88
C GLY A 222 -14.17 10.44 12.23
N GLU A 223 -14.91 10.95 13.20
CA GLU A 223 -15.05 10.36 14.54
C GLU A 223 -15.72 9.00 14.48
N LEU A 224 -16.86 8.91 13.78
CA LEU A 224 -17.58 7.64 13.62
C LEU A 224 -16.74 6.61 12.86
N ASN A 225 -15.97 7.02 11.83
CA ASN A 225 -15.02 6.12 11.17
C ASN A 225 -13.94 5.61 12.11
N SER A 226 -13.42 6.47 13.00
CA SER A 226 -12.37 6.08 13.94
C SER A 226 -12.89 5.06 14.96
N TYR A 227 -14.12 5.25 15.46
CA TYR A 227 -14.80 4.28 16.32
C TYR A 227 -15.04 2.95 15.59
N ILE A 228 -15.49 2.99 14.34
CA ILE A 228 -15.68 1.77 13.54
C ILE A 228 -14.34 1.06 13.30
N ASP A 229 -13.28 1.80 12.99
CA ASP A 229 -11.93 1.24 12.78
C ASP A 229 -11.43 0.52 14.05
N GLU A 230 -11.65 1.11 15.23
CA GLU A 230 -11.34 0.48 16.53
C GLU A 230 -12.13 -0.81 16.75
N LYS A 231 -13.44 -0.80 16.51
CA LYS A 231 -14.29 -2.01 16.68
C LYS A 231 -13.97 -3.11 15.67
N VAL A 232 -13.68 -2.75 14.43
CA VAL A 232 -13.24 -3.72 13.42
C VAL A 232 -11.90 -4.35 13.82
N GLN A 233 -10.99 -3.58 14.42
CA GLN A 233 -9.71 -4.09 14.91
C GLN A 233 -9.92 -5.07 16.09
N GLU A 234 -10.78 -4.73 17.06
CA GLU A 234 -11.16 -5.64 18.14
C GLU A 234 -11.79 -6.95 17.62
N ASP A 235 -12.68 -6.84 16.63
CA ASP A 235 -13.31 -8.00 16.00
C ASP A 235 -12.27 -8.86 15.25
N PHE A 236 -11.37 -8.23 14.50
CA PHE A 236 -10.26 -8.93 13.83
C PHE A 236 -9.42 -9.73 14.83
N GLU A 237 -9.02 -9.12 15.93
CA GLU A 237 -8.23 -9.78 16.98
C GLU A 237 -8.99 -10.94 17.62
N ARG A 238 -10.29 -10.78 17.87
CA ARG A 238 -11.14 -11.82 18.46
C ARG A 238 -11.31 -13.04 17.55
N ALA A 239 -11.40 -12.83 16.23
CA ALA A 239 -11.53 -13.93 15.28
C ALA A 239 -10.21 -14.53 14.83
N LEU A 240 -9.06 -13.95 15.20
CA LEU A 240 -7.77 -14.42 14.76
C LEU A 240 -7.46 -15.82 15.31
N VAL A 241 -7.36 -16.78 14.40
CA VAL A 241 -7.00 -18.17 14.73
C VAL A 241 -5.50 -18.38 14.54
N ASN A 242 -4.94 -17.88 13.44
CA ASN A 242 -3.52 -18.00 13.13
C ASN A 242 -3.05 -16.88 12.21
N ILE A 243 -1.79 -16.46 12.36
CA ILE A 243 -1.21 -15.38 11.58
C ILE A 243 0.26 -15.66 11.24
N SER A 244 0.63 -15.39 10.00
CA SER A 244 1.98 -15.53 9.47
C SER A 244 2.20 -14.53 8.33
N LYS A 245 3.44 -14.43 7.83
CA LYS A 245 3.77 -13.53 6.72
C LYS A 245 3.02 -13.84 5.42
N GLU A 246 2.52 -15.07 5.25
CA GLU A 246 1.89 -15.53 4.00
C GLU A 246 0.43 -15.94 4.17
N ARG A 247 -0.06 -16.07 5.41
CA ARG A 247 -1.40 -16.59 5.71
C ARG A 247 -1.98 -15.97 6.98
N ILE A 248 -3.23 -15.55 6.90
CA ILE A 248 -4.08 -15.17 8.03
C ILE A 248 -5.29 -16.10 8.04
N GLU A 249 -5.62 -16.63 9.21
CA GLU A 249 -6.75 -17.52 9.43
C GLU A 249 -7.70 -16.88 10.45
N LEU A 250 -8.96 -16.73 10.07
CA LEU A 250 -10.01 -16.10 10.88
C LEU A 250 -11.19 -17.04 11.06
N ASN A 251 -11.90 -16.93 12.19
CA ASN A 251 -13.22 -17.54 12.34
C ASN A 251 -14.22 -16.89 11.35
N ARG A 252 -14.96 -17.74 10.63
CA ARG A 252 -15.92 -17.34 9.59
C ARG A 252 -17.13 -16.59 10.15
N GLU A 253 -17.51 -16.82 11.40
CA GLU A 253 -18.72 -16.29 12.02
C GLU A 253 -18.85 -14.77 11.86
N LEU A 254 -17.75 -14.01 12.03
CA LEU A 254 -17.75 -12.56 11.85
C LEU A 254 -18.23 -12.13 10.45
N PHE A 255 -17.83 -12.85 9.41
CA PHE A 255 -18.14 -12.46 8.05
C PHE A 255 -19.60 -12.74 7.67
N VAL A 256 -20.25 -13.64 8.40
CA VAL A 256 -21.68 -13.93 8.24
C VAL A 256 -22.54 -12.89 8.98
N CYS A 257 -22.12 -12.48 10.18
CA CYS A 257 -22.92 -11.64 11.07
C CYS A 257 -22.79 -10.12 10.83
N HIS A 258 -21.74 -9.66 10.15
CA HIS A 258 -21.47 -8.23 9.98
C HIS A 258 -21.92 -7.65 8.63
N PHE A 259 -22.18 -6.34 8.60
CA PHE A 259 -22.46 -5.57 7.40
C PHE A 259 -21.27 -5.53 6.43
N ASP A 260 -21.56 -5.33 5.14
CA ASP A 260 -20.54 -5.31 4.07
C ASP A 260 -19.39 -4.34 4.36
N GLN A 261 -19.66 -3.18 4.93
CA GLN A 261 -18.61 -2.18 5.21
C GLN A 261 -17.61 -2.66 6.26
N ILE A 262 -18.07 -3.38 7.29
CA ILE A 262 -17.22 -4.00 8.30
C ILE A 262 -16.36 -5.08 7.64
N ILE A 263 -16.97 -5.92 6.80
CA ILE A 263 -16.25 -6.95 6.05
C ILE A 263 -15.20 -6.34 5.11
N PHE A 264 -15.51 -5.24 4.43
CA PHE A 264 -14.55 -4.57 3.54
C PHE A 264 -13.34 -4.05 4.31
N LYS A 265 -13.54 -3.53 5.53
CA LYS A 265 -12.43 -3.14 6.41
C LYS A 265 -11.63 -4.35 6.88
N LEU A 266 -12.29 -5.44 7.30
CA LEU A 266 -11.61 -6.69 7.69
C LEU A 266 -10.76 -7.27 6.55
N ILE A 267 -11.30 -7.31 5.33
CA ILE A 267 -10.55 -7.69 4.12
C ILE A 267 -9.33 -6.78 3.95
N GLY A 268 -9.54 -5.45 4.08
CA GLY A 268 -8.46 -4.46 3.99
C GLY A 268 -7.34 -4.67 5.01
N ILE A 269 -7.68 -4.97 6.26
CA ILE A 269 -6.72 -5.28 7.34
C ILE A 269 -5.93 -6.53 6.99
N CYS A 270 -6.61 -7.61 6.60
CA CYS A 270 -5.97 -8.88 6.25
C CYS A 270 -4.96 -8.73 5.12
N LEU A 271 -5.36 -8.07 4.04
CA LEU A 271 -4.50 -7.87 2.87
C LEU A 271 -3.34 -6.92 3.18
N SER A 272 -3.59 -5.86 3.95
CA SER A 272 -2.52 -4.93 4.35
C SER A 272 -1.46 -5.63 5.19
N TYR A 273 -1.87 -6.48 6.13
CA TYR A 273 -0.94 -7.27 6.94
C TYR A 273 -0.09 -8.22 6.08
N LEU A 274 -0.70 -8.99 5.17
CA LEU A 274 0.02 -9.89 4.25
C LEU A 274 0.92 -9.14 3.25
N ASN A 275 0.68 -7.84 3.06
CA ASN A 275 1.50 -6.96 2.25
C ASN A 275 2.54 -6.16 3.07
N GLY A 276 2.90 -6.61 4.26
CA GLY A 276 3.90 -5.94 5.10
C GLY A 276 3.42 -4.58 5.63
N ASN A 277 2.15 -4.51 6.02
CA ASN A 277 1.44 -3.31 6.47
C ASN A 277 1.26 -2.21 5.40
N SER A 278 1.55 -2.53 4.14
CA SER A 278 1.27 -1.64 3.01
C SER A 278 -0.16 -1.81 2.54
N LYS A 279 -0.90 -0.71 2.40
CA LYS A 279 -2.32 -0.74 2.01
C LYS A 279 -2.49 -1.40 0.63
N VAL A 280 -3.39 -2.37 0.54
CA VAL A 280 -3.80 -3.01 -0.72
C VAL A 280 -5.10 -2.38 -1.21
N PHE A 281 -5.13 -1.95 -2.47
CA PHE A 281 -6.35 -1.41 -3.08
C PHE A 281 -7.11 -2.53 -3.80
N LEU A 282 -8.40 -2.68 -3.47
CA LEU A 282 -9.34 -3.51 -4.19
C LEU A 282 -10.52 -2.65 -4.68
N PRO A 283 -10.96 -2.79 -5.94
CA PRO A 283 -12.18 -2.16 -6.44
C PRO A 283 -13.41 -2.53 -5.60
N ASN A 284 -14.38 -1.62 -5.51
CA ASN A 284 -15.60 -1.85 -4.72
C ASN A 284 -16.44 -3.02 -5.25
N SER A 285 -16.47 -3.26 -6.56
CA SER A 285 -17.12 -4.43 -7.15
C SER A 285 -16.48 -5.73 -6.62
N GLU A 286 -15.16 -5.81 -6.69
CA GLU A 286 -14.42 -6.98 -6.22
C GLU A 286 -14.58 -7.19 -4.72
N LYS A 287 -14.57 -6.12 -3.90
CA LYS A 287 -14.85 -6.22 -2.45
C LYS A 287 -16.22 -6.85 -2.17
N LYS A 288 -17.26 -6.44 -2.91
CA LYS A 288 -18.60 -7.05 -2.80
C LYS A 288 -18.57 -8.52 -3.19
N ASP A 289 -17.89 -8.84 -4.28
CA ASP A 289 -17.78 -10.21 -4.78
C ASP A 289 -17.00 -11.13 -3.83
N VAL A 290 -16.02 -10.60 -3.10
CA VAL A 290 -15.28 -11.32 -2.05
C VAL A 290 -16.15 -11.47 -0.80
N ALA A 291 -16.81 -10.41 -0.33
CA ALA A 291 -17.70 -10.50 0.82
C ALA A 291 -18.84 -11.51 0.60
N HIS A 292 -19.44 -11.51 -0.60
CA HIS A 292 -20.44 -12.50 -0.98
C HIS A 292 -19.87 -13.93 -0.96
N PHE A 293 -18.66 -14.12 -1.51
CA PHE A 293 -17.97 -15.42 -1.46
C PHE A 293 -17.72 -15.88 -0.02
N LEU A 294 -17.23 -15.01 0.85
CA LEU A 294 -16.93 -15.32 2.26
C LEU A 294 -18.17 -15.77 3.05
N ARG A 295 -19.34 -15.20 2.73
CA ARG A 295 -20.61 -15.56 3.36
C ARG A 295 -21.15 -16.89 2.87
N ASN A 296 -21.12 -17.12 1.56
CA ASN A 296 -21.96 -18.16 0.94
C ASN A 296 -21.20 -19.39 0.45
N ALA A 297 -19.87 -19.29 0.28
CA ALA A 297 -19.11 -20.40 -0.29
C ALA A 297 -19.03 -21.61 0.65
N THR A 298 -18.93 -22.79 0.07
CA THR A 298 -18.79 -24.04 0.82
C THR A 298 -17.32 -24.31 1.18
N SER A 299 -17.10 -25.12 2.22
CA SER A 299 -15.76 -25.57 2.60
C SER A 299 -15.01 -26.19 1.42
N GLY A 300 -13.74 -25.84 1.26
CA GLY A 300 -12.89 -26.24 0.13
C GLY A 300 -12.93 -25.27 -1.05
N SER A 301 -13.77 -24.24 -1.02
CA SER A 301 -13.83 -23.21 -2.06
C SER A 301 -12.68 -22.21 -1.94
N SER A 302 -12.13 -21.76 -3.07
CA SER A 302 -11.13 -20.68 -3.15
C SER A 302 -11.54 -19.61 -4.14
N LYS A 303 -11.10 -18.38 -3.90
CA LYS A 303 -11.22 -17.25 -4.83
C LYS A 303 -9.89 -16.50 -4.92
N GLU A 304 -9.32 -16.42 -6.13
CA GLU A 304 -8.18 -15.55 -6.41
C GLU A 304 -8.67 -14.09 -6.56
N LEU A 305 -7.87 -13.15 -6.08
CA LEU A 305 -8.13 -11.72 -6.20
C LEU A 305 -7.37 -11.14 -7.41
N SER A 306 -7.70 -9.93 -7.83
CA SER A 306 -6.97 -9.14 -8.84
C SER A 306 -5.54 -8.77 -8.42
N THR A 307 -5.20 -9.08 -7.17
CA THR A 307 -3.91 -8.85 -6.53
C THR A 307 -3.23 -10.19 -6.26
N ASP A 308 -2.01 -10.18 -5.73
CA ASP A 308 -1.24 -11.40 -5.39
C ASP A 308 -1.81 -12.14 -4.15
N PHE A 309 -3.13 -12.14 -3.94
CA PHE A 309 -3.79 -12.72 -2.79
C PHE A 309 -4.96 -13.62 -3.19
N SER A 310 -5.28 -14.58 -2.34
CA SER A 310 -6.45 -15.45 -2.46
C SER A 310 -7.17 -15.58 -1.14
N VAL A 311 -8.43 -15.96 -1.22
CA VAL A 311 -9.25 -16.28 -0.05
C VAL A 311 -9.76 -17.71 -0.16
N PHE A 312 -9.69 -18.48 0.92
CA PHE A 312 -10.09 -19.88 0.99
C PHE A 312 -11.03 -20.12 2.17
N ILE A 313 -11.99 -21.02 2.00
CA ILE A 313 -12.91 -21.44 3.06
C ILE A 313 -12.50 -22.83 3.54
N ASP A 314 -12.10 -22.95 4.80
CA ASP A 314 -11.86 -24.24 5.47
C ASP A 314 -12.86 -24.42 6.61
N ARG A 315 -13.96 -25.14 6.36
CA ARG A 315 -15.05 -25.35 7.34
C ARG A 315 -15.56 -24.01 7.89
N GLU A 316 -15.35 -23.76 9.18
CA GLU A 316 -15.72 -22.54 9.91
C GLU A 316 -14.61 -21.48 9.90
N LYS A 317 -13.61 -21.63 9.03
CA LYS A 317 -12.46 -20.73 8.94
C LYS A 317 -12.36 -20.12 7.57
N ILE A 318 -11.91 -18.87 7.56
CA ILE A 318 -11.53 -18.13 6.36
C ILE A 318 -10.02 -17.96 6.38
N GLU A 319 -9.38 -18.25 5.27
CA GLU A 319 -7.96 -18.03 5.09
C GLU A 319 -7.72 -16.96 4.04
N PHE A 320 -7.03 -15.89 4.43
CA PHE A 320 -6.41 -14.97 3.49
C PHE A 320 -4.98 -15.41 3.26
N ILE A 321 -4.60 -15.56 1.99
CA ILE A 321 -3.34 -16.15 1.62
C ILE A 321 -2.65 -15.29 0.58
N LYS A 322 -1.36 -14.99 0.79
CA LYS A 322 -0.52 -14.40 -0.25
C LYS A 322 -0.19 -15.49 -1.27
N ASN A 323 -0.63 -15.28 -2.50
CA ASN A 323 -0.32 -16.20 -3.59
C ASN A 323 1.19 -16.20 -3.81
N GLY A 324 1.77 -17.39 -3.88
CA GLY A 324 3.07 -17.53 -4.50
C GLY A 324 2.97 -17.06 -5.95
N LYS A 325 3.95 -16.28 -6.41
CA LYS A 325 4.07 -15.96 -7.83
C LYS A 325 4.19 -17.26 -8.61
N ASN A 326 3.54 -17.35 -9.77
CA ASN A 326 3.91 -18.37 -10.72
C ASN A 326 5.30 -18.02 -11.23
N PHE A 327 6.28 -18.87 -10.93
CA PHE A 327 7.63 -18.65 -11.41
C PHE A 327 7.75 -19.25 -12.80
N GLU A 328 8.49 -18.56 -13.66
CA GLU A 328 8.77 -19.03 -15.01
C GLU A 328 9.50 -20.37 -14.97
N GLU A 329 9.28 -21.15 -16.03
CA GLU A 329 9.97 -22.42 -16.21
C GLU A 329 11.41 -22.14 -16.63
N VAL A 330 12.37 -22.60 -15.81
CA VAL A 330 13.79 -22.45 -16.10
C VAL A 330 14.35 -23.79 -16.52
N SER A 331 15.00 -23.84 -17.68
CA SER A 331 15.71 -25.03 -18.14
C SER A 331 17.17 -25.02 -17.68
N PHE A 332 17.70 -26.17 -17.31
CA PHE A 332 19.09 -26.35 -16.91
C PHE A 332 19.62 -27.73 -17.35
N LYS A 333 20.94 -27.89 -17.48
CA LYS A 333 21.54 -29.18 -17.81
C LYS A 333 21.95 -29.92 -16.53
N ILE A 334 22.03 -31.24 -16.61
CA ILE A 334 22.61 -32.04 -15.52
C ILE A 334 24.09 -31.63 -15.36
N GLY A 335 24.48 -31.22 -14.17
CA GLY A 335 25.77 -30.59 -13.87
C GLY A 335 25.64 -29.10 -13.48
N ASP A 336 24.53 -28.45 -13.84
CA ASP A 336 24.31 -27.05 -13.55
C ASP A 336 23.73 -26.84 -12.13
N THR A 337 23.93 -25.62 -11.63
CA THR A 337 23.20 -25.07 -10.49
C THR A 337 22.31 -23.93 -10.97
N VAL A 338 21.03 -23.99 -10.61
CA VAL A 338 20.03 -22.98 -10.96
C VAL A 338 19.41 -22.41 -9.70
N ASN A 339 19.19 -21.10 -9.69
CA ASN A 339 18.37 -20.44 -8.69
C ASN A 339 16.95 -20.30 -9.24
N TRP A 340 15.97 -20.85 -8.53
CA TRP A 340 14.57 -20.77 -8.89
C TRP A 340 13.75 -20.38 -7.65
N ASN A 341 13.16 -19.19 -7.68
CA ASN A 341 12.62 -18.53 -6.49
C ASN A 341 13.67 -18.47 -5.35
N ASP A 342 13.30 -18.88 -4.13
CA ASP A 342 14.19 -19.00 -2.97
C ASP A 342 15.02 -20.29 -3.01
N PHE A 343 14.85 -21.14 -4.02
CA PHE A 343 15.53 -22.42 -4.07
C PHE A 343 16.80 -22.36 -4.90
N ARG A 344 17.90 -22.85 -4.33
CA ARG A 344 19.10 -23.23 -5.05
C ARG A 344 19.03 -24.72 -5.35
N ILE A 345 18.93 -25.05 -6.64
CA ILE A 345 18.81 -26.42 -7.15
C ILE A 345 20.09 -26.77 -7.88
N SER A 346 20.80 -27.80 -7.44
CA SER A 346 21.97 -28.34 -8.14
C SER A 346 21.73 -29.77 -8.58
N SER A 347 22.37 -30.14 -9.69
CA SER A 347 22.31 -31.50 -10.23
C SER A 347 23.69 -31.97 -10.65
N GLU A 348 24.04 -33.23 -10.37
CA GLU A 348 25.32 -33.81 -10.76
C GLU A 348 25.20 -35.33 -10.99
N PHE A 349 25.99 -35.88 -11.91
CA PHE A 349 26.14 -37.32 -12.05
C PHE A 349 27.07 -37.86 -10.97
N VAL A 350 26.72 -39.01 -10.38
CA VAL A 350 27.50 -39.65 -9.31
C VAL A 350 27.75 -41.13 -9.63
N GLU A 351 28.96 -41.61 -9.36
CA GLU A 351 29.42 -42.95 -9.79
C GLU A 351 29.00 -44.08 -8.86
N THR A 352 29.30 -44.03 -7.56
CA THR A 352 28.81 -45.01 -6.56
C THR A 352 29.32 -44.61 -5.17
N ALA A 353 28.48 -44.71 -4.13
CA ALA A 353 28.81 -45.18 -2.76
C ALA A 353 28.12 -44.46 -1.58
N ASP A 354 27.55 -43.25 -1.72
CA ASP A 354 26.93 -42.55 -0.58
C ASP A 354 25.38 -42.60 -0.56
N PHE A 355 24.79 -43.55 -1.31
CA PHE A 355 23.36 -43.62 -1.63
C PHE A 355 22.39 -43.77 -0.45
N PHE A 356 22.84 -44.30 0.70
CA PHE A 356 21.95 -44.68 1.80
C PHE A 356 21.99 -43.75 3.02
N LYS A 357 22.82 -42.69 3.01
CA LYS A 357 22.66 -41.63 4.01
C LYS A 357 21.57 -40.70 3.53
N LYS A 358 20.36 -40.89 4.07
CA LYS A 358 19.22 -40.01 3.85
C LYS A 358 19.58 -38.59 4.33
N LYS A 359 20.14 -37.78 3.43
CA LYS A 359 20.43 -36.37 3.67
C LYS A 359 19.15 -35.59 3.42
N LYS A 360 18.84 -34.68 4.34
CA LYS A 360 17.74 -33.73 4.17
C LYS A 360 18.03 -32.93 2.89
N ASN A 361 17.02 -32.74 2.04
CA ASN A 361 17.08 -31.96 0.80
C ASN A 361 17.87 -32.57 -0.37
N VAL A 362 18.25 -33.85 -0.30
CA VAL A 362 18.96 -34.53 -1.39
C VAL A 362 18.15 -35.73 -1.86
N GLU A 363 17.94 -35.82 -3.17
CA GLU A 363 17.25 -36.93 -3.82
C GLU A 363 18.19 -37.57 -4.86
N PHE A 364 18.12 -38.89 -4.98
CA PHE A 364 18.90 -39.67 -5.96
C PHE A 364 17.95 -40.30 -6.98
N LEU A 365 18.20 -40.01 -8.25
CA LEU A 365 17.36 -40.42 -9.37
C LEU A 365 18.14 -41.32 -10.34
N SER A 366 17.48 -42.31 -10.93
CA SER A 366 18.01 -43.01 -12.09
C SER A 366 18.11 -42.03 -13.27
N GLY A 367 19.33 -41.83 -13.75
CA GLY A 367 19.67 -41.00 -14.90
C GLY A 367 19.58 -41.74 -16.24
N ASP A 368 19.21 -43.01 -16.24
CA ASP A 368 19.22 -43.85 -17.45
C ASP A 368 18.18 -43.40 -18.49
N TYR A 369 17.10 -42.77 -18.02
CA TYR A 369 15.96 -42.33 -18.84
C TYR A 369 15.75 -40.81 -18.82
N LEU A 370 16.66 -40.07 -18.21
CA LEU A 370 16.56 -38.62 -18.13
C LEU A 370 17.10 -37.95 -19.39
N SER A 371 16.42 -36.90 -19.83
CA SER A 371 16.98 -35.98 -20.81
C SER A 371 18.16 -35.23 -20.18
N ASN A 372 19.18 -34.90 -20.98
CA ASN A 372 20.29 -34.05 -20.54
C ASN A 372 19.86 -32.62 -20.17
N LYS A 373 18.63 -32.23 -20.57
CA LYS A 373 18.02 -30.94 -20.25
C LYS A 373 16.82 -31.17 -19.33
N LEU A 374 16.93 -30.66 -18.11
CA LEU A 374 15.86 -30.63 -17.12
C LEU A 374 15.20 -29.25 -17.12
N SER A 375 14.03 -29.17 -16.52
CA SER A 375 13.40 -27.89 -16.19
C SER A 375 12.85 -27.88 -14.78
N VAL A 376 12.76 -26.69 -14.19
CA VAL A 376 12.08 -26.44 -12.92
C VAL A 376 10.96 -25.43 -13.16
N ARG A 377 9.76 -25.72 -12.63
CA ARG A 377 8.57 -24.87 -12.77
C ARG A 377 7.60 -25.00 -11.60
N SER A 378 6.63 -24.09 -11.54
CA SER A 378 5.49 -24.17 -10.63
C SER A 378 4.48 -25.24 -11.08
N TYR A 379 3.62 -25.65 -10.13
CA TYR A 379 2.43 -26.46 -10.36
C TYR A 379 1.51 -25.86 -11.44
N ARG A 380 1.02 -26.72 -12.35
CA ARG A 380 -0.01 -26.40 -13.36
C ARG A 380 -1.25 -27.27 -13.12
N ASN A 381 -2.42 -26.70 -13.35
CA ASN A 381 -3.66 -27.47 -13.21
C ASN A 381 -3.68 -28.65 -14.19
N GLY A 382 -4.07 -29.83 -13.71
CA GLY A 382 -4.02 -31.08 -14.47
C GLY A 382 -2.70 -31.85 -14.38
N ASP A 383 -1.67 -31.31 -13.70
CA ASP A 383 -0.43 -32.04 -13.44
C ASP A 383 -0.71 -33.39 -12.75
N SER A 384 -0.02 -34.44 -13.21
CA SER A 384 -0.07 -35.77 -12.62
C SER A 384 1.30 -36.41 -12.65
N PHE A 385 1.58 -37.29 -11.71
CA PHE A 385 2.82 -38.06 -11.66
C PHE A 385 2.58 -39.41 -10.97
N GLN A 386 3.53 -40.34 -11.06
CA GLN A 386 3.48 -41.62 -10.35
C GLN A 386 4.42 -41.53 -9.14
N PRO A 387 3.91 -41.38 -7.90
CA PRO A 387 4.78 -41.27 -6.73
C PRO A 387 5.58 -42.55 -6.49
N LEU A 388 6.82 -42.41 -6.02
CA LEU A 388 7.66 -43.55 -5.60
C LEU A 388 6.89 -44.50 -4.65
N GLY A 389 6.90 -45.79 -4.96
CA GLY A 389 6.20 -46.86 -4.26
C GLY A 389 4.76 -47.10 -4.71
N MET A 390 4.24 -46.34 -5.68
CA MET A 390 2.87 -46.48 -6.19
C MET A 390 2.84 -47.03 -7.61
N THR A 391 1.84 -47.88 -7.91
CA THR A 391 1.62 -48.45 -9.25
C THR A 391 0.87 -47.51 -10.20
N ASN A 392 0.02 -46.64 -9.67
CA ASN A 392 -0.84 -45.76 -10.47
C ASN A 392 -0.38 -44.29 -10.40
N ARG A 393 -0.61 -43.53 -11.48
CA ARG A 393 -0.48 -42.06 -11.48
C ARG A 393 -1.52 -41.45 -10.56
N LYS A 394 -1.16 -40.36 -9.91
CA LYS A 394 -2.05 -39.50 -9.12
C LYS A 394 -2.04 -38.09 -9.69
N LYS A 395 -3.19 -37.42 -9.62
CA LYS A 395 -3.24 -35.97 -9.81
C LYS A 395 -2.40 -35.32 -8.71
N LEU A 396 -1.59 -34.34 -9.11
CA LEU A 396 -0.72 -33.65 -8.18
C LEU A 396 -1.53 -32.80 -7.18
N SER A 397 -2.72 -32.34 -7.57
CA SER A 397 -3.71 -31.74 -6.66
C SER A 397 -4.03 -32.63 -5.46
N ASP A 398 -4.33 -33.91 -5.73
CA ASP A 398 -4.77 -34.88 -4.73
C ASP A 398 -3.60 -35.32 -3.86
N PHE A 399 -2.41 -35.42 -4.46
CA PHE A 399 -1.17 -35.65 -3.73
C PHE A 399 -0.89 -34.54 -2.71
N PHE A 400 -1.01 -33.28 -3.12
CA PHE A 400 -0.83 -32.14 -2.21
C PHE A 400 -1.90 -32.07 -1.11
N ILE A 401 -3.15 -32.41 -1.42
CA ILE A 401 -4.23 -32.49 -0.41
C ILE A 401 -3.87 -33.51 0.68
N ASN A 402 -3.41 -34.70 0.29
CA ASN A 402 -3.01 -35.73 1.25
C ASN A 402 -1.83 -35.31 2.15
N LEU A 403 -0.93 -34.47 1.61
CA LEU A 403 0.19 -33.89 2.36
C LEU A 403 -0.18 -32.62 3.13
N LYS A 404 -1.45 -32.19 3.10
CA LYS A 404 -1.93 -30.93 3.70
C LYS A 404 -1.15 -29.69 3.22
N VAL A 405 -0.69 -29.72 1.96
CA VAL A 405 -0.03 -28.57 1.31
C VAL A 405 -1.09 -27.57 0.88
N SER A 406 -1.00 -26.33 1.38
CA SER A 406 -1.95 -25.26 1.09
C SER A 406 -1.87 -24.82 -0.38
N VAL A 407 -2.92 -24.19 -0.89
CA VAL A 407 -2.97 -23.71 -2.29
C VAL A 407 -1.82 -22.75 -2.63
N SER A 408 -1.42 -21.87 -1.71
CA SER A 408 -0.27 -20.99 -1.92
C SER A 408 1.06 -21.73 -1.99
N GLN A 409 1.25 -22.72 -1.13
CA GLN A 409 2.47 -23.53 -1.11
C GLN A 409 2.62 -24.36 -2.39
N LYS A 410 1.52 -24.79 -3.02
CA LYS A 410 1.57 -25.56 -4.27
C LYS A 410 2.34 -24.83 -5.38
N LYS A 411 2.16 -23.51 -5.50
CA LYS A 411 2.80 -22.70 -6.56
C LYS A 411 4.30 -22.45 -6.29
N SER A 412 4.73 -22.49 -5.01
CA SER A 412 6.12 -22.25 -4.61
C SER A 412 6.98 -23.51 -4.48
N ILE A 413 6.39 -24.71 -4.52
CA ILE A 413 7.15 -25.98 -4.52
C ILE A 413 7.76 -26.20 -5.91
N PRO A 414 9.09 -26.40 -6.02
CA PRO A 414 9.72 -26.63 -7.32
C PRO A 414 9.35 -28.01 -7.87
N LEU A 415 8.80 -28.04 -9.08
CA LEU A 415 8.58 -29.27 -9.84
C LEU A 415 9.72 -29.43 -10.84
N ILE A 416 10.58 -30.42 -10.62
CA ILE A 416 11.66 -30.75 -11.55
C ILE A 416 11.11 -31.74 -12.57
N CYS A 417 11.28 -31.40 -13.85
CA CYS A 417 10.77 -32.15 -14.97
C CYS A 417 11.91 -32.57 -15.90
N SER A 418 11.77 -33.76 -16.47
CA SER A 418 12.52 -34.17 -17.66
C SER A 418 11.53 -34.17 -18.82
N GLU A 419 11.73 -33.26 -19.76
CA GLU A 419 10.77 -32.96 -20.82
C GLU A 419 9.38 -32.61 -20.23
N LYS A 420 8.35 -33.44 -20.48
CA LYS A 420 6.98 -33.24 -19.96
C LYS A 420 6.69 -34.00 -18.68
N GLU A 421 7.61 -34.87 -18.22
CA GLU A 421 7.37 -35.74 -17.07
C GLU A 421 7.95 -35.13 -15.78
N ILE A 422 7.13 -35.10 -14.73
CA ILE A 422 7.54 -34.67 -13.40
C ILE A 422 8.36 -35.80 -12.76
N ILE A 423 9.62 -35.51 -12.43
CA ILE A 423 10.56 -36.50 -11.86
C ILE A 423 10.80 -36.29 -10.37
N CYS A 424 10.66 -35.06 -9.87
CA CYS A 424 10.84 -34.72 -8.46
C CYS A 424 9.95 -33.52 -8.07
N ILE A 425 9.33 -33.59 -6.89
CA ILE A 425 8.46 -32.55 -6.31
C ILE A 425 9.14 -32.02 -5.06
N GLY A 426 9.94 -30.96 -5.20
CA GLY A 426 10.76 -30.40 -4.14
C GLY A 426 11.41 -31.48 -3.27
N ASN A 427 11.35 -31.29 -1.94
CA ASN A 427 11.81 -32.27 -0.96
C ASN A 427 10.69 -33.23 -0.48
N LEU A 428 9.64 -33.43 -1.29
CA LEU A 428 8.46 -34.21 -0.90
C LEU A 428 8.49 -35.64 -1.45
N ARG A 429 8.71 -35.79 -2.76
CA ARG A 429 8.65 -37.11 -3.41
C ARG A 429 9.25 -37.11 -4.81
N ILE A 430 9.93 -38.20 -5.16
CA ILE A 430 10.36 -38.50 -6.54
C ILE A 430 9.33 -39.37 -7.28
N SER A 431 9.42 -39.40 -8.60
CA SER A 431 8.60 -40.27 -9.44
C SER A 431 9.11 -41.72 -9.41
N GLU A 432 8.21 -42.70 -9.45
CA GLU A 432 8.57 -44.14 -9.55
C GLU A 432 9.41 -44.42 -10.79
N LYS A 433 9.21 -43.64 -11.88
CA LYS A 433 9.94 -43.80 -13.14
C LYS A 433 11.44 -43.56 -13.03
N VAL A 434 11.87 -42.79 -12.03
CA VAL A 434 13.27 -42.41 -11.82
C VAL A 434 13.84 -43.07 -10.56
N LYS A 435 13.21 -44.14 -10.09
CA LYS A 435 13.68 -44.93 -8.96
C LYS A 435 15.03 -45.56 -9.27
N VAL A 436 15.98 -45.38 -8.36
CA VAL A 436 17.27 -46.09 -8.42
C VAL A 436 17.04 -47.56 -8.05
N THR A 437 17.60 -48.45 -8.86
CA THR A 437 17.57 -49.91 -8.68
C THR A 437 18.97 -50.49 -8.88
N ASN A 438 19.15 -51.77 -8.57
CA ASN A 438 20.44 -52.46 -8.80
C ASN A 438 20.85 -52.52 -10.29
N GLN A 439 19.92 -52.22 -11.21
CA GLN A 439 20.19 -52.19 -12.65
C GLN A 439 20.53 -50.78 -13.17
N THR A 440 20.46 -49.77 -12.30
CA THR A 440 20.68 -48.38 -12.70
C THR A 440 22.15 -48.16 -13.08
N LYS A 441 22.40 -47.62 -14.28
CA LYS A 441 23.76 -47.41 -14.81
C LYS A 441 24.29 -46.00 -14.53
N LYS A 442 23.42 -45.00 -14.57
CA LYS A 442 23.72 -43.59 -14.29
C LYS A 442 22.84 -43.11 -13.16
N ILE A 443 23.43 -42.42 -12.20
CA ILE A 443 22.68 -41.84 -11.08
C ILE A 443 22.89 -40.34 -11.07
N VAL A 444 21.78 -39.61 -10.93
CA VAL A 444 21.76 -38.16 -10.82
C VAL A 444 21.39 -37.81 -9.39
N LYS A 445 22.26 -37.03 -8.74
CA LYS A 445 21.96 -36.41 -7.46
C LYS A 445 21.31 -35.05 -7.72
N ILE A 446 20.18 -34.78 -7.07
CA ILE A 446 19.52 -33.47 -7.04
C ILE A 446 19.53 -32.97 -5.60
N GLU A 447 19.99 -31.74 -5.40
CA GLU A 447 19.96 -31.07 -4.11
C GLU A 447 19.15 -29.77 -4.18
N ILE A 448 18.20 -29.60 -3.26
CA ILE A 448 17.23 -28.50 -3.26
C ILE A 448 17.27 -27.75 -1.93
N GLN A 449 18.08 -26.70 -1.88
CA GLN A 449 18.23 -25.84 -0.70
C GLN A 449 17.29 -24.64 -0.81
N LYS A 450 16.65 -24.24 0.30
CA LYS A 450 15.80 -23.05 0.41
C LYS A 450 16.51 -21.96 1.19
#